data_AF-A0A7M4D891-F1
#
_entry.id   AF-A0A7M4D891-F1
#
_cell.length_a   1.000
_cell.length_b   1.000
_cell.length_c   1.000
_cell.angle_alpha   90.00
_cell.angle_beta   90.00
_cell.angle_gamma   90.00
#
_symmetry.space_group_name_H-M   'P 1'
#
loop_
_entity.id
_entity.type
_entity.pdbx_description
1 polymer ?
#
loop_
_entity_poly.entity_id
_entity_poly.type
_entity_poly.pdbx_seq_one_letter_code
_entity_poly.pdbx_strand_id
1 'polypeptide(L)'
;MKKIFFALFVTMINLSAFSQAANEVIHLDDNSFKEKVFDFTNNKEWNFKGDKPVIVDFYATWCGPCKRVAPVLEELQKEYGQDIQIYKVDTDKSPMVSGAFGIKSIPSFLFIPVKGKPTMAQGALPKETFVKAIKDVLGVNAPESIK
;
A
#
# COMPACT_ATOMS: atom_id res chain seq x y z
N MET A 1 -50.17 -11.06 -27.14
CA MET A 1 -49.81 -11.64 -25.82
C MET A 1 -48.43 -12.31 -25.91
N LYS A 2 -47.34 -11.54 -25.78
CA LYS A 2 -45.97 -12.06 -25.76
C LYS A 2 -45.43 -11.88 -24.34
N LYS A 3 -45.25 -13.00 -23.64
CA LYS A 3 -44.74 -13.05 -22.26
C LYS A 3 -43.26 -12.67 -22.29
N ILE A 4 -42.91 -11.53 -21.70
CA ILE A 4 -41.54 -11.09 -21.46
C ILE A 4 -41.01 -11.90 -20.28
N PHE A 5 -40.18 -12.90 -20.56
CA PHE A 5 -39.32 -13.52 -19.56
C PHE A 5 -38.14 -12.56 -19.32
N PHE A 6 -38.19 -11.85 -18.20
CA PHE A 6 -37.08 -11.03 -17.73
C PHE A 6 -35.99 -11.99 -17.24
N ALA A 7 -34.98 -12.24 -18.06
CA ALA A 7 -33.83 -13.03 -17.69
C ALA A 7 -33.07 -12.28 -16.58
N LEU A 8 -33.20 -12.77 -15.34
CA LEU A 8 -32.28 -12.52 -14.24
C LEU A 8 -30.91 -13.10 -14.63
N PHE A 9 -30.19 -12.40 -15.50
CA PHE A 9 -28.76 -12.61 -15.71
C PHE A 9 -28.03 -11.87 -14.59
N VAL A 10 -28.14 -12.39 -13.36
CA VAL A 10 -27.20 -12.03 -12.30
C VAL A 10 -25.85 -12.55 -12.76
N THR A 11 -25.03 -11.66 -13.29
CA THR A 11 -23.64 -11.95 -13.61
C THR A 11 -22.97 -12.44 -12.34
N MET A 12 -22.67 -13.75 -12.29
CA MET A 12 -21.74 -14.32 -11.32
C MET A 12 -20.38 -13.66 -11.55
N ILE A 13 -20.17 -12.50 -10.93
CA ILE A 13 -18.84 -11.94 -10.71
C ILE A 13 -18.11 -13.00 -9.88
N ASN A 14 -17.11 -13.64 -10.48
CA ASN A 14 -16.25 -14.61 -9.81
C ASN A 14 -15.65 -13.92 -8.57
N LEU A 15 -16.14 -14.31 -7.38
CA LEU A 15 -15.72 -13.77 -6.08
C LEU A 15 -14.19 -13.89 -5.87
N SER A 16 -13.58 -14.88 -6.53
CA SER A 16 -12.13 -15.12 -6.56
C SER A 16 -11.32 -13.99 -7.20
N ALA A 17 -11.82 -13.34 -8.25
CA ALA A 17 -11.10 -12.25 -8.91
C ALA A 17 -11.05 -10.97 -8.06
N PHE A 18 -12.09 -10.73 -7.26
CA PHE A 18 -12.15 -9.58 -6.35
C PHE A 18 -11.21 -9.75 -5.14
N SER A 19 -11.09 -10.99 -4.64
CA SER A 19 -10.18 -11.34 -3.55
C SER A 19 -8.70 -11.21 -3.95
N GLN A 20 -8.36 -11.56 -5.19
CA GLN A 20 -6.97 -11.54 -5.66
C GLN A 20 -6.41 -10.11 -5.78
N ALA A 21 -7.17 -9.19 -6.39
CA ALA A 21 -6.72 -7.82 -6.66
C ALA A 21 -6.44 -7.00 -5.39
N ALA A 22 -7.08 -7.37 -4.28
CA ALA A 22 -7.02 -6.62 -3.05
C ALA A 22 -5.85 -7.08 -2.15
N ASN A 23 -5.19 -8.20 -2.48
CA ASN A 23 -4.08 -8.80 -1.74
C ASN A 23 -2.73 -8.64 -2.45
N GLU A 24 -2.60 -7.65 -3.35
CA GLU A 24 -1.38 -7.41 -4.12
C GLU A 24 -0.71 -6.08 -3.74
N VAL A 25 0.62 -6.07 -3.87
CA VAL A 25 1.42 -4.86 -3.73
C VAL A 25 1.26 -4.04 -5.00
N ILE A 26 0.86 -2.78 -4.85
CA ILE A 26 0.55 -1.92 -6.01
C ILE A 26 1.65 -0.88 -6.21
N HIS A 27 2.14 -0.76 -7.44
CA HIS A 27 3.06 0.30 -7.82
C HIS A 27 2.29 1.61 -8.07
N LEU A 28 2.79 2.70 -7.49
CA LEU A 28 2.27 4.04 -7.68
C LEU A 28 3.32 4.90 -8.36
N ASP A 29 2.83 5.74 -9.27
CA ASP A 29 3.54 6.89 -9.83
C ASP A 29 3.10 8.19 -9.13
N ASP A 30 3.62 9.33 -9.59
CA ASP A 30 3.29 10.65 -9.02
C ASP A 30 1.77 10.95 -9.04
N ASN A 31 1.03 10.52 -10.07
CA ASN A 31 -0.40 10.83 -10.19
C ASN A 31 -1.26 9.90 -9.34
N SER A 32 -1.04 8.60 -9.46
CA SER A 32 -1.77 7.58 -8.70
C SER A 32 -1.50 7.68 -7.18
N PHE A 33 -0.32 8.17 -6.77
CA PHE A 33 -0.08 8.53 -5.36
C PHE A 33 -0.99 9.66 -4.88
N LYS A 34 -1.13 10.73 -5.68
CA LYS A 34 -2.05 11.85 -5.33
C LYS A 34 -3.50 11.40 -5.26
N GLU A 35 -3.91 10.46 -6.11
CA GLU A 35 -5.28 9.96 -6.15
C GLU A 35 -5.58 9.02 -4.97
N LYS A 36 -4.68 8.08 -4.67
CA LYS A 36 -4.92 7.01 -3.71
C LYS A 36 -4.43 7.30 -2.29
N VAL A 37 -3.43 8.16 -2.14
CA VAL A 37 -2.74 8.39 -0.87
C VAL A 37 -2.92 9.82 -0.39
N PHE A 38 -2.28 10.79 -1.04
CA PHE A 38 -2.27 12.18 -0.60
C PHE A 38 -1.89 13.12 -1.74
N ASP A 39 -2.73 14.12 -2.00
CA ASP A 39 -2.46 15.13 -3.01
C ASP A 39 -1.63 16.28 -2.44
N PHE A 40 -0.32 16.05 -2.41
CA PHE A 40 0.70 17.00 -1.95
C PHE A 40 0.85 18.25 -2.84
N THR A 41 0.20 18.29 -4.02
CA THR A 41 0.25 19.47 -4.91
C THR A 41 -0.81 20.50 -4.56
N ASN A 42 -2.01 20.04 -4.17
CA ASN A 42 -3.14 20.92 -3.87
C ASN A 42 -3.38 21.09 -2.36
N ASN A 43 -2.77 20.26 -1.50
CA ASN A 43 -2.98 20.30 -0.06
C ASN A 43 -1.65 20.48 0.68
N LYS A 44 -1.62 21.43 1.63
CA LYS A 44 -0.47 21.63 2.53
C LYS A 44 -0.57 20.78 3.79
N GLU A 45 -1.79 20.52 4.25
CA GLU A 45 -2.05 19.69 5.41
C GLU A 45 -2.30 18.25 4.98
N TRP A 46 -1.86 17.31 5.81
CA TRP A 46 -2.06 15.88 5.57
C TRP A 46 -3.55 15.52 5.55
N ASN A 47 -4.03 15.01 4.41
CA ASN A 47 -5.36 14.43 4.26
C ASN A 47 -5.30 13.08 3.52
N PHE A 48 -5.18 12.00 4.28
CA PHE A 48 -5.15 10.66 3.71
C PHE A 48 -6.44 10.36 2.93
N LYS A 49 -6.31 9.81 1.72
CA LYS A 49 -7.43 9.47 0.84
C LYS A 49 -7.88 8.00 0.94
N GLY A 50 -7.07 7.14 1.55
CA GLY A 50 -7.39 5.72 1.70
C GLY A 50 -8.27 5.42 2.90
N ASP A 51 -8.86 4.23 2.89
CA ASP A 51 -9.78 3.70 3.91
C ASP A 51 -9.15 2.60 4.79
N LYS A 52 -7.97 2.11 4.42
CA LYS A 52 -7.17 1.14 5.18
C LYS A 52 -5.76 1.65 5.46
N PRO A 53 -5.10 1.17 6.54
CA PRO A 53 -3.72 1.55 6.82
C PRO A 53 -2.77 1.14 5.70
N VAL A 54 -1.78 1.99 5.42
CA VAL A 54 -0.89 1.85 4.27
C VAL A 54 0.58 1.81 4.67
N ILE A 55 1.37 1.01 3.96
CA ILE A 55 2.83 1.11 3.91
C ILE A 55 3.22 1.53 2.49
N VAL A 56 4.02 2.58 2.35
CA VAL A 56 4.64 2.94 1.05
C VAL A 56 6.13 2.66 1.11
N ASP A 57 6.62 1.80 0.22
CA ASP A 57 8.04 1.54 -0.01
C ASP A 57 8.57 2.42 -1.14
N PHE A 58 9.39 3.40 -0.78
CA PHE A 58 10.16 4.21 -1.72
C PHE A 58 11.47 3.48 -2.05
N TYR A 59 11.61 3.05 -3.31
CA TYR A 59 12.69 2.18 -3.76
C TYR A 59 13.25 2.62 -5.13
N ALA A 60 14.30 1.95 -5.59
CA ALA A 60 14.74 2.00 -6.98
C ALA A 60 15.18 0.61 -7.46
N THR A 61 15.17 0.37 -8.77
CA THR A 61 15.45 -0.96 -9.36
C THR A 61 16.91 -1.42 -9.18
N TRP A 62 17.84 -0.48 -9.09
CA TRP A 62 19.27 -0.74 -8.88
C TRP A 62 19.62 -0.96 -7.39
N CYS A 63 18.72 -0.62 -6.46
CA CYS A 63 18.95 -0.68 -5.03
C CYS A 63 18.98 -2.14 -4.52
N GLY A 64 20.16 -2.60 -4.10
CA GLY A 64 20.38 -3.94 -3.55
C GLY A 64 19.52 -4.25 -2.30
N PRO A 65 19.55 -3.40 -1.25
CA PRO A 65 18.71 -3.61 -0.06
C PRO A 65 17.21 -3.61 -0.36
N CYS A 66 16.74 -2.75 -1.28
CA CYS A 66 15.34 -2.69 -1.69
C CYS A 66 14.87 -4.02 -2.29
N LYS A 67 15.70 -4.64 -3.14
CA LYS A 67 15.43 -5.97 -3.73
C LYS A 67 15.30 -7.07 -2.69
N ARG A 68 16.01 -6.98 -1.54
CA ARG A 68 15.87 -7.94 -0.43
C ARG A 68 14.60 -7.72 0.39
N VAL A 69 14.15 -6.48 0.55
CA VAL A 69 12.93 -6.16 1.32
C VAL A 69 11.66 -6.40 0.51
N ALA A 70 11.68 -6.25 -0.82
CA ALA A 70 10.52 -6.48 -1.68
C ALA A 70 9.74 -7.79 -1.40
N PRO A 71 10.37 -8.98 -1.34
CA PRO A 71 9.64 -10.22 -1.05
C PRO A 71 9.01 -10.24 0.36
N VAL A 72 9.62 -9.57 1.34
CA VAL A 72 9.05 -9.45 2.69
C VAL A 72 7.76 -8.64 2.66
N LEU A 73 7.72 -7.56 1.88
CA LEU A 73 6.51 -6.75 1.72
C LEU A 73 5.42 -7.52 0.96
N GLU A 74 5.77 -8.28 -0.07
CA GLU A 74 4.81 -9.13 -0.79
C GLU A 74 4.21 -10.21 0.13
N GLU A 75 5.03 -10.79 1.01
CA GLU A 75 4.57 -11.74 2.02
C GLU A 75 3.63 -11.08 3.03
N LEU A 76 3.99 -9.93 3.58
CA LEU A 76 3.14 -9.19 4.52
C LEU A 76 1.81 -8.76 3.90
N GLN A 77 1.80 -8.33 2.63
CA GLN A 77 0.56 -8.01 1.93
C GLN A 77 -0.36 -9.22 1.80
N LYS A 78 0.20 -10.43 1.59
CA LYS A 78 -0.57 -11.67 1.54
C LYS A 78 -1.08 -12.08 2.92
N GLU A 79 -0.25 -11.98 3.96
CA GLU A 79 -0.59 -12.40 5.31
C GLU A 79 -1.67 -11.50 5.95
N TYR A 80 -1.52 -10.18 5.83
CA TYR A 80 -2.48 -9.21 6.36
C TYR A 80 -3.68 -8.97 5.43
N GLY A 81 -3.57 -9.35 4.16
CA GLY A 81 -4.65 -9.28 3.18
C GLY A 81 -5.30 -7.89 3.11
N GLN A 82 -6.59 -7.81 3.46
CA GLN A 82 -7.38 -6.57 3.40
C GLN A 82 -7.13 -5.60 4.56
N ASP A 83 -6.48 -6.05 5.63
CA ASP A 83 -6.29 -5.23 6.83
C ASP A 83 -5.27 -4.11 6.62
N ILE A 84 -4.39 -4.26 5.61
CA ILE A 84 -3.44 -3.23 5.18
C ILE A 84 -3.38 -3.13 3.65
N GLN A 85 -2.73 -2.09 3.17
CA GLN A 85 -2.30 -2.00 1.78
C GLN A 85 -0.85 -1.57 1.68
N ILE A 86 -0.09 -2.27 0.85
CA ILE A 86 1.29 -1.96 0.58
C ILE A 86 1.40 -1.38 -0.83
N TYR A 87 2.05 -0.24 -0.93
CA TYR A 87 2.38 0.45 -2.16
C TYR A 87 3.88 0.51 -2.36
N LYS A 88 4.31 0.59 -3.63
CA LYS A 88 5.69 0.82 -4.01
C LYS A 88 5.80 2.04 -4.90
N VAL A 89 6.79 2.89 -4.65
CA VAL A 89 7.09 4.08 -5.46
C VAL A 89 8.54 3.99 -5.91
N ASP A 90 8.75 3.97 -7.23
CA ASP A 90 10.09 4.02 -7.83
C ASP A 90 10.57 5.47 -7.85
N THR A 91 11.56 5.80 -7.03
CA THR A 91 12.04 7.17 -6.84
C THR A 91 12.65 7.78 -8.10
N ASP A 92 13.16 6.94 -9.02
CA ASP A 92 13.73 7.40 -10.29
C ASP A 92 12.63 7.82 -11.27
N LYS A 93 11.43 7.23 -11.14
CA LYS A 93 10.29 7.47 -12.04
C LYS A 93 9.26 8.42 -11.45
N SER A 94 9.30 8.67 -10.14
CA SER A 94 8.33 9.50 -9.42
C SER A 94 9.05 10.55 -8.56
N PRO A 95 9.74 11.51 -9.21
CA PRO A 95 10.54 12.50 -8.52
C PRO A 95 9.67 13.51 -7.74
N MET A 96 8.41 13.76 -8.14
CA MET A 96 7.57 14.73 -7.45
C MET A 96 7.19 14.24 -6.06
N VAL A 97 6.67 13.02 -5.95
CA VAL A 97 6.34 12.42 -4.65
C VAL A 97 7.60 12.21 -3.82
N SER A 98 8.70 11.77 -4.44
CA SER A 98 9.97 11.57 -3.73
C SER A 98 10.50 12.89 -3.14
N GLY A 99 10.40 13.98 -3.89
CA GLY A 99 10.74 15.32 -3.43
C GLY A 99 9.80 15.83 -2.33
N ALA A 100 8.49 15.64 -2.48
CA ALA A 100 7.48 16.08 -1.51
C ALA A 100 7.63 15.40 -0.14
N PHE A 101 8.04 14.14 -0.11
CA PHE A 101 8.31 13.39 1.12
C PHE A 101 9.78 13.44 1.56
N GLY A 102 10.63 14.21 0.86
CA GLY A 102 12.03 14.41 1.23
C GLY A 102 12.86 13.14 1.21
N ILE A 103 12.60 12.23 0.27
CA ILE A 103 13.32 10.95 0.17
C ILE A 103 14.77 11.20 -0.27
N LYS A 104 15.71 10.97 0.65
CA LYS A 104 17.16 11.16 0.44
C LYS A 104 17.96 9.86 0.42
N SER A 105 17.33 8.76 0.82
CA SER A 105 17.93 7.43 0.90
C SER A 105 16.87 6.38 0.63
N ILE A 106 17.27 5.26 0.03
CA ILE A 106 16.38 4.13 -0.25
C ILE A 106 16.96 2.81 0.28
N PRO A 107 16.11 1.88 0.74
CA PRO A 107 14.66 2.04 0.84
C PRO A 107 14.26 3.00 1.96
N SER A 108 13.09 3.62 1.81
CA SER A 108 12.42 4.38 2.86
C SER A 108 10.96 3.98 2.92
N PHE A 109 10.39 3.92 4.12
CA PHE A 109 9.03 3.42 4.34
C PHE A 109 8.17 4.49 5.01
N LEU A 110 6.99 4.76 4.44
CA LEU A 110 5.98 5.62 5.03
C LEU A 110 4.84 4.76 5.56
N PHE A 111 4.64 4.78 6.87
CA PHE A 111 3.55 4.09 7.57
C PHE A 111 2.40 5.06 7.80
N ILE A 112 1.24 4.76 7.25
CA ILE A 112 0.09 5.65 7.20
C ILE A 112 -1.09 5.00 7.94
N PRO A 113 -1.41 5.42 9.18
CA PRO A 113 -2.65 5.01 9.82
C PRO A 113 -3.84 5.69 9.13
N VAL A 114 -5.03 5.08 9.19
CA VAL A 114 -6.27 5.67 8.66
C VAL A 114 -6.58 7.01 9.34
N LYS A 115 -6.24 7.13 10.63
CA LYS A 115 -6.38 8.36 11.41
C LYS A 115 -5.03 8.76 11.98
N GLY A 116 -4.69 10.04 11.84
CA GLY A 116 -3.44 10.61 12.34
C GLY A 116 -2.45 10.93 11.23
N LYS A 117 -1.20 11.19 11.63
CA LYS A 117 -0.12 11.55 10.71
C LYS A 117 0.71 10.31 10.37
N PRO A 118 1.29 10.26 9.16
CA PRO A 118 2.13 9.16 8.78
C PRO A 118 3.51 9.27 9.44
N THR A 119 4.20 8.13 9.56
CA THR A 119 5.54 8.04 10.16
C THR A 119 6.53 7.49 9.14
N MET A 120 7.71 8.11 9.05
CA MET A 120 8.80 7.65 8.17
C MET A 120 9.78 6.74 8.90
N ALA A 121 10.25 5.69 8.22
CA ALA A 121 11.43 4.94 8.57
C ALA A 121 12.39 4.87 7.38
N GLN A 122 13.69 4.82 7.63
CA GLN A 122 14.73 4.82 6.60
C GLN A 122 15.62 3.59 6.74
N GLY A 123 16.10 3.09 5.59
CA GLY A 123 16.95 1.92 5.52
C GLY A 123 16.17 0.61 5.51
N ALA A 124 16.84 -0.47 5.11
CA ALA A 124 16.20 -1.79 5.05
C ALA A 124 15.81 -2.28 6.45
N LEU A 125 14.59 -2.79 6.59
CA LEU A 125 14.05 -3.30 7.85
C LEU A 125 13.84 -4.82 7.76
N PRO A 126 14.03 -5.56 8.87
CA PRO A 126 13.65 -6.98 8.94
C PRO A 126 12.12 -7.14 9.10
N LYS A 127 11.58 -8.32 8.79
CA LYS A 127 10.13 -8.61 8.79
C LYS A 127 9.48 -8.27 10.13
N GLU A 128 10.14 -8.59 11.25
CA GLU A 128 9.64 -8.38 12.61
C GLU A 128 9.46 -6.89 12.92
N THR A 129 10.30 -6.03 12.33
CA THR A 129 10.17 -4.58 12.50
C THR A 129 8.94 -4.06 11.74
N PHE A 130 8.63 -4.60 10.57
CA PHE A 130 7.38 -4.29 9.87
C PHE A 130 6.17 -4.74 10.68
N VAL A 131 6.15 -5.98 11.18
CA VAL A 131 5.06 -6.51 12.01
C VAL A 131 4.83 -5.63 13.24
N LYS A 132 5.90 -5.21 13.91
CA LYS A 132 5.83 -4.28 15.03
C LYS A 132 5.27 -2.92 14.62
N ALA A 133 5.72 -2.36 13.50
CA ALA A 133 5.22 -1.08 13.00
C ALA A 133 3.73 -1.15 12.58
N ILE A 134 3.31 -2.26 11.97
CA ILE A 134 1.90 -2.51 11.63
C ILE A 134 1.03 -2.50 12.90
N LYS A 135 1.51 -3.13 13.98
CA LYS A 135 0.81 -3.08 15.26
C LYS A 135 0.82 -1.69 15.89
N ASP A 136 2.00 -1.12 16.09
CA ASP A 136 2.18 0.04 16.96
C ASP A 136 1.83 1.37 16.25
N VAL A 137 2.04 1.45 14.94
CA VAL A 137 1.80 2.66 14.13
C VAL A 137 0.48 2.56 13.37
N LEU A 138 0.21 1.41 12.75
CA LEU A 138 -1.00 1.23 11.93
C LEU A 138 -2.21 0.75 12.75
N GLY A 139 -2.01 0.27 13.97
CA GLY A 139 -3.08 -0.21 14.85
C GLY A 139 -3.68 -1.54 14.41
N VAL A 140 -2.97 -2.33 13.60
CA VAL A 140 -3.45 -3.60 13.05
C VAL A 140 -2.76 -4.76 13.76
N ASN A 141 -3.55 -5.66 14.34
CA ASN A 141 -3.01 -6.84 15.02
C ASN A 141 -2.50 -7.86 14.00
N ALA A 142 -1.43 -8.58 14.37
CA ALA A 142 -0.91 -9.65 13.53
C ALA A 142 -1.95 -10.77 13.36
N PRO A 143 -2.17 -11.27 12.12
CA PRO A 143 -2.97 -12.46 11.88
C PRO A 143 -2.33 -13.69 12.53
N GLU A 144 -3.12 -14.74 12.69
CA GLU A 144 -2.69 -15.96 13.37
C GLU A 144 -1.49 -16.65 12.70
N SER A 145 -1.30 -16.44 11.40
CA SER A 145 -0.16 -16.94 10.61
C SER A 145 1.20 -16.34 10.98
N ILE A 146 1.23 -15.21 11.70
CA ILE A 146 2.47 -14.49 12.08
C ILE A 146 2.76 -14.65 13.59
N LYS A 147 1.84 -15.24 14.37
CA LYS A 147 2.02 -15.44 15.81
C LYS A 147 3.14 -16.43 16.16
#